data_AF-A0A945ZKA5-F1
#
_entry.id   AF-A0A945ZKA5-F1
#
_cell.length_a   1.000
_cell.length_b   1.000
_cell.length_c   1.000
_cell.angle_alpha   90.00
_cell.angle_beta   90.00
_cell.angle_gamma   90.00
#
_symmetry.space_group_name_H-M   'P 1'
#
loop_
_entity.id
_entity.type
_entity.pdbx_description
1 polymer ?
#
loop_
_entity_poly.entity_id
_entity_poly.type
_entity_poly.pdbx_seq_one_letter_code
_entity_poly.pdbx_strand_id
1 'polypeptide(L)'
;MIRYPHLRKEYEPVLNDDGTPILNEDGTPALGKGEWWYGEGRNKTRIYAGKITENIVQHLARGVIADMALSFSATPLGKKYNLVHTVHDELIYIVKDEDAKNVLDEVQKIMKNGVTWWPELITSSEGDIAQNYGDAK
;
A
#
# COMPACT_ATOMS: atom_id res chain seq x y z
N MET A 1 3.01 4.09 7.40
CA MET A 1 4.14 3.47 8.13
C MET A 1 4.00 1.97 7.98
N ILE A 2 4.92 1.32 7.27
CA ILE A 2 5.02 -0.15 7.26
C ILE A 2 5.41 -0.58 8.67
N ARG A 3 4.57 -1.38 9.33
CA ARG A 3 4.84 -1.85 10.68
C ARG A 3 4.92 -3.37 10.67
N TYR A 4 6.04 -3.89 11.15
CA TYR A 4 6.24 -5.30 11.46
C TYR A 4 6.28 -5.43 12.99
N PRO A 5 5.13 -5.35 13.67
CA PRO A 5 5.08 -5.42 15.12
C PRO A 5 5.64 -6.76 15.59
N HIS A 6 6.45 -6.76 16.66
CA HIS A 6 7.06 -7.99 17.21
C HIS A 6 7.83 -8.81 16.16
N LEU A 7 8.45 -8.13 15.18
CA LEU A 7 9.32 -8.78 14.20
C LEU A 7 10.44 -9.52 14.92
N ARG A 8 10.52 -10.82 14.69
CA ARG A 8 11.46 -11.72 15.35
C ARG A 8 11.82 -12.85 14.42
N LYS A 9 12.93 -13.51 14.74
CA LYS A 9 13.33 -14.74 14.10
C LYS A 9 12.88 -15.90 14.98
N GLU A 10 12.16 -16.85 14.39
CA GLU A 10 11.72 -18.08 15.06
C GLU A 10 12.41 -19.29 14.42
N TYR A 11 12.58 -20.34 15.21
CA TYR A 11 13.23 -21.57 14.80
C TYR A 11 12.29 -22.72 15.11
N GLU A 12 11.92 -23.49 14.10
CA GLU A 12 11.08 -24.68 14.28
C GLU A 12 11.95 -25.92 14.41
N PRO A 13 11.58 -26.90 15.25
CA PRO A 13 12.28 -28.18 15.32
C PRO A 13 12.28 -28.89 13.96
N VAL A 14 13.38 -29.54 13.61
CA VAL A 14 13.40 -30.47 12.48
C VAL A 14 12.65 -31.73 12.89
N LEU A 15 11.69 -32.15 12.07
CA LEU A 15 10.84 -33.31 12.35
C LEU A 15 11.28 -34.51 11.51
N ASN A 16 11.06 -35.71 12.05
CA ASN A 16 11.13 -36.99 11.35
C ASN A 16 9.87 -37.14 10.47
N ASP A 17 9.85 -38.16 9.60
CA ASP A 17 8.69 -38.46 8.75
C ASP A 17 7.41 -38.79 9.56
N ASP A 18 7.56 -39.23 10.82
CA ASP A 18 6.46 -39.51 11.74
C ASP A 18 6.01 -38.28 12.55
N GLY A 19 6.62 -37.11 12.32
CA GLY A 19 6.31 -35.85 13.00
C GLY A 19 7.00 -35.65 14.36
N THR A 20 7.83 -36.58 14.81
CA THR A 20 8.58 -36.41 16.06
C THR A 20 9.83 -35.52 15.87
N PRO A 21 10.23 -34.70 16.87
CA PRO A 21 11.42 -33.86 16.76
C PRO A 21 12.70 -34.69 16.69
N ILE A 22 13.60 -34.35 15.78
CA ILE A 22 14.98 -34.84 15.79
C ILE A 22 15.69 -34.22 17.00
N LEU A 23 16.43 -35.02 17.78
CA LEU A 23 17.17 -34.56 18.96
C LEU A 23 18.69 -34.55 18.70
N ASN A 24 19.39 -33.59 19.30
CA ASN A 24 20.84 -33.53 19.39
C ASN A 24 21.36 -34.55 20.43
N GLU A 25 22.69 -34.71 20.51
CA GLU A 25 23.33 -35.63 21.48
C GLU A 25 23.01 -35.29 22.95
N ASP A 26 22.72 -34.02 23.25
CA ASP A 26 22.34 -33.54 24.59
C ASP A 26 20.83 -33.69 24.89
N GLY A 27 20.06 -34.27 23.97
CA GLY A 27 18.62 -34.49 24.10
C GLY A 27 17.75 -33.27 23.75
N THR A 28 18.34 -32.15 23.32
CA THR A 28 17.57 -30.97 22.88
C THR A 28 17.10 -31.12 21.43
N PRO A 29 15.94 -30.55 21.01
CA PRO A 29 15.52 -30.61 19.62
C PRO A 29 16.50 -29.92 18.66
N ALA A 30 16.85 -30.59 17.57
CA ALA A 30 17.55 -29.99 16.44
C ALA A 30 16.65 -28.93 15.79
N LEU A 31 17.17 -27.73 15.59
CA LEU A 31 16.42 -26.61 15.04
C LEU A 31 16.68 -26.44 13.54
N GLY A 32 15.63 -26.16 12.80
CA GLY A 32 15.67 -25.83 11.38
C GLY A 32 16.21 -24.43 11.09
N LYS A 33 16.14 -24.02 9.82
CA LYS A 33 16.51 -22.66 9.42
C LYS A 33 15.56 -21.66 10.07
N GLY A 34 16.12 -20.67 10.75
CA GLY A 34 15.29 -19.65 11.37
C GLY A 34 14.60 -18.77 10.34
N GLU A 35 13.29 -18.59 10.50
CA GLU A 35 12.43 -17.80 9.65
C GLU A 35 12.03 -16.51 10.35
N TRP A 36 11.74 -15.46 9.57
CA TRP A 36 11.27 -14.20 10.13
C TRP A 36 9.75 -14.17 10.21
N TRP A 37 9.24 -13.70 11.34
CA TRP A 37 7.82 -13.62 11.65
C TRP A 37 7.52 -12.28 12.32
N TYR A 38 6.34 -11.72 12.05
CA TYR A 38 5.83 -10.55 12.74
C TYR A 38 4.38 -10.80 13.19
N GLY A 39 3.91 -10.01 14.16
CA GLY A 39 2.61 -10.17 14.77
C GLY A 39 2.56 -11.31 15.79
N GLU A 40 1.38 -11.45 16.40
CA GLU A 40 1.10 -12.41 17.47
C GLU A 40 -0.29 -13.03 17.29
N GLY A 41 -0.52 -14.19 17.91
CA GLY A 41 -1.78 -14.93 17.84
C GLY A 41 -2.23 -15.16 16.39
N ARG A 42 -3.53 -14.94 16.13
CA ARG A 42 -4.13 -15.08 14.79
C ARG A 42 -3.56 -14.14 13.72
N ASN A 43 -2.80 -13.11 14.12
CA ASN A 43 -2.19 -12.13 13.22
C ASN A 43 -0.71 -12.43 12.95
N LYS A 44 -0.14 -13.49 13.54
CA LYS A 44 1.24 -13.92 13.29
C LYS A 44 1.39 -14.30 11.82
N THR A 45 2.34 -13.68 11.14
CA THR A 45 2.56 -13.85 9.71
C THR A 45 4.05 -13.95 9.39
N ARG A 46 4.41 -14.90 8.52
CA ARG A 46 5.78 -15.05 8.03
C ARG A 46 6.13 -13.90 7.10
N ILE A 47 7.35 -13.38 7.21
CA ILE A 47 7.90 -12.38 6.30
C ILE A 47 9.00 -12.99 5.44
N TYR A 48 8.97 -12.66 4.16
CA TYR A 48 9.90 -13.14 3.14
C TYR A 48 10.12 -12.04 2.10
N ALA A 49 11.12 -12.21 1.24
CA ALA A 49 11.58 -11.17 0.31
C ALA A 49 10.44 -10.51 -0.48
N GLY A 50 9.57 -11.31 -1.11
CA GLY A 50 8.44 -10.79 -1.87
C GLY A 50 7.49 -9.91 -1.03
N LYS A 51 7.16 -10.35 0.19
CA LYS A 51 6.28 -9.59 1.09
C LYS A 51 6.89 -8.28 1.56
N ILE A 52 8.21 -8.23 1.73
CA ILE A 52 8.93 -6.99 2.05
C ILE A 52 8.83 -6.01 0.89
N THR A 53 9.19 -6.47 -0.32
CA THR A 53 9.18 -5.64 -1.53
C THR A 53 7.78 -5.09 -1.80
N GLU A 54 6.76 -5.93 -1.74
CA GLU A 54 5.36 -5.53 -1.93
C GLU A 54 4.94 -4.44 -0.93
N ASN A 55 5.19 -4.63 0.36
CA ASN A 55 4.82 -3.64 1.38
C ASN A 55 5.52 -2.29 1.16
N ILE A 56 6.80 -2.32 0.76
CA ILE A 56 7.57 -1.10 0.48
C ILE A 56 6.96 -0.35 -0.71
N VAL A 57 6.74 -1.05 -1.82
CA VAL A 57 6.21 -0.45 -3.05
C VAL A 57 4.79 0.08 -2.84
N GLN A 58 3.90 -0.68 -2.20
CA GLN A 58 2.54 -0.23 -1.90
C GLN A 58 2.53 0.97 -0.94
N HIS A 59 3.41 0.98 0.07
CA HIS A 59 3.49 2.13 0.97
C HIS A 59 3.95 3.39 0.25
N LEU A 60 4.91 3.26 -0.65
CA LEU A 60 5.42 4.35 -1.48
C LEU A 60 4.33 4.89 -2.40
N ALA A 61 3.63 4.00 -3.12
CA ALA A 61 2.52 4.37 -4.00
C ALA A 61 1.42 5.12 -3.24
N ARG A 62 1.05 4.65 -2.04
CA ARG A 62 0.07 5.34 -1.19
C ARG A 62 0.53 6.73 -0.77
N GLY A 63 1.83 6.93 -0.54
CA GLY A 63 2.43 8.23 -0.23
C GLY A 63 2.33 9.20 -1.42
N VAL A 64 2.69 8.74 -2.61
CA VAL A 64 2.59 9.51 -3.86
C VAL A 64 1.15 10.01 -4.09
N ILE A 65 0.18 9.11 -4.03
CA ILE A 65 -1.24 9.45 -4.20
C ILE A 65 -1.75 10.39 -3.10
N ALA A 66 -1.24 10.26 -1.86
CA ALA A 66 -1.56 11.18 -0.77
C ALA A 66 -1.12 12.62 -1.10
N ASP A 67 0.12 12.78 -1.56
CA ASP A 67 0.70 14.08 -1.85
C ASP A 67 0.00 14.73 -3.05
N MET A 68 -0.40 13.95 -4.06
CA MET A 68 -1.21 14.41 -5.18
C MET A 68 -2.60 14.89 -4.72
N ALA A 69 -3.28 14.11 -3.88
CA ALA A 69 -4.57 14.48 -3.31
C ALA A 69 -4.50 15.75 -2.45
N LEU A 70 -3.44 15.89 -1.63
CA LEU A 70 -3.18 17.09 -0.83
C LEU A 70 -2.85 18.30 -1.72
N SER A 71 -2.08 18.08 -2.80
CA SER A 71 -1.77 19.12 -3.78
C SER A 71 -3.04 19.64 -4.44
N PHE A 72 -3.96 18.74 -4.86
CA PHE A 72 -5.27 19.15 -5.37
C PHE A 72 -6.09 19.89 -4.32
N SER A 73 -6.15 19.38 -3.08
CA SER A 73 -6.86 20.02 -1.95
C SER A 73 -6.40 21.47 -1.69
N ALA A 74 -5.15 21.81 -2.00
CA ALA A 74 -4.63 23.17 -1.82
C ALA A 74 -5.06 24.16 -2.92
N THR A 75 -5.54 23.66 -4.06
CA THR A 75 -6.01 24.48 -5.20
C THR A 75 -7.35 25.18 -4.91
N PRO A 76 -7.74 26.21 -5.67
CA PRO A 76 -9.08 26.80 -5.55
C PRO A 76 -10.20 25.79 -5.76
N LEU A 77 -10.08 24.87 -6.74
CA LEU A 77 -11.08 23.83 -6.98
C LEU A 77 -11.11 22.78 -5.86
N GLY A 78 -9.95 22.34 -5.35
CA GLY A 78 -9.90 21.37 -4.24
C GLY A 78 -10.38 21.93 -2.90
N LYS A 79 -10.30 23.25 -2.69
CA LYS A 79 -10.96 23.91 -1.56
C LYS A 79 -12.49 23.95 -1.68
N LYS A 80 -13.00 23.92 -2.91
CA LYS A 80 -14.45 23.85 -3.21
C LYS A 80 -14.97 22.41 -3.17
N TYR A 81 -14.16 21.46 -3.63
CA TYR A 81 -14.52 20.06 -3.79
C TYR A 81 -13.55 19.15 -3.03
N ASN A 82 -14.00 18.67 -1.88
CA ASN A 82 -13.23 17.73 -1.07
C ASN A 82 -13.19 16.35 -1.73
N LEU A 83 -12.10 15.63 -1.52
CA LEU A 83 -11.98 14.22 -1.87
C LEU A 83 -13.04 13.41 -1.11
N VAL A 84 -13.87 12.66 -1.83
CA VAL A 84 -14.98 11.91 -1.21
C VAL A 84 -14.64 10.44 -1.00
N HIS A 85 -13.80 9.86 -1.86
CA HIS A 85 -13.43 8.46 -1.78
C HIS A 85 -12.08 8.19 -2.49
N THR A 86 -11.46 7.07 -2.14
CA THR A 86 -10.23 6.58 -2.78
C THR A 86 -10.24 5.07 -2.87
N VAL A 87 -9.84 4.51 -4.01
CA VAL A 87 -9.61 3.08 -4.19
C VAL A 87 -8.21 2.90 -4.74
N HIS A 88 -7.28 2.44 -3.90
CA HIS A 88 -5.86 2.33 -4.25
C HIS A 88 -5.27 3.65 -4.77
N ASP A 89 -5.08 3.76 -6.09
CA ASP A 89 -4.55 4.90 -6.83
C ASP A 89 -5.62 5.81 -7.45
N GLU A 90 -6.90 5.51 -7.21
CA GLU A 90 -8.05 6.29 -7.69
C GLU A 90 -8.46 7.38 -6.68
N LEU A 91 -8.73 8.60 -7.19
CA LEU A 91 -9.24 9.74 -6.44
C LEU A 91 -10.62 10.14 -6.95
N ILE A 92 -11.62 10.16 -6.07
CA ILE A 92 -13.02 10.35 -6.45
C ILE A 92 -13.55 11.65 -5.84
N TYR A 93 -14.22 12.45 -6.67
CA TYR A 93 -14.78 13.75 -6.30
C TYR A 93 -16.25 13.82 -6.74
N ILE A 94 -17.11 14.42 -5.90
CA ILE A 94 -18.48 14.80 -6.27
C ILE A 94 -18.48 16.30 -6.50
N VAL A 95 -18.83 16.70 -7.71
CA VAL A 95 -18.71 18.07 -8.19
C VAL A 95 -19.97 18.48 -8.94
N LYS A 96 -20.16 19.78 -9.13
CA LYS A 96 -21.21 20.25 -10.03
C LYS A 96 -20.82 19.97 -11.49
N ASP A 97 -21.81 19.68 -12.33
CA ASP A 97 -21.62 19.42 -13.76
C ASP A 97 -20.81 20.53 -14.46
N GLU A 98 -21.05 21.80 -14.10
CA GLU A 98 -20.35 22.97 -14.63
C GLU A 98 -18.83 22.98 -14.36
N ASP A 99 -18.38 22.31 -13.30
CA ASP A 99 -16.98 22.24 -12.89
C ASP A 99 -16.32 20.89 -13.22
N ALA A 100 -17.08 19.88 -13.64
CA ALA A 100 -16.62 18.50 -13.74
C ALA A 100 -15.37 18.34 -14.62
N LYS A 101 -15.38 18.97 -15.81
CA LYS A 101 -14.22 18.94 -16.72
C LYS A 101 -12.99 19.64 -16.13
N ASN A 102 -13.19 20.78 -15.48
CA ASN A 102 -12.09 21.55 -14.89
C ASN A 102 -11.44 20.79 -13.72
N VAL A 103 -12.26 20.16 -12.89
CA VAL A 103 -11.77 19.32 -11.79
C VAL A 103 -11.01 18.13 -12.34
N LEU A 104 -11.56 17.40 -13.32
CA LEU A 104 -10.87 16.26 -13.94
C LEU A 104 -9.51 16.69 -14.52
N ASP A 105 -9.48 17.78 -15.29
CA ASP A 105 -8.24 18.29 -15.91
C ASP A 105 -7.18 18.68 -14.88
N GLU A 106 -7.58 19.35 -13.80
CA GLU A 106 -6.65 19.76 -12.75
C GLU A 106 -6.13 18.55 -11.95
N VAL A 107 -7.00 17.61 -11.59
CA VAL A 107 -6.59 16.36 -10.92
C VAL A 107 -5.64 15.56 -11.82
N GLN A 108 -6.00 15.33 -13.08
CA GLN A 108 -5.14 14.59 -14.02
C GLN A 108 -3.81 15.30 -14.26
N LYS A 109 -3.80 16.63 -14.36
CA LYS A 109 -2.56 17.41 -14.47
C LYS A 109 -1.67 17.18 -13.24
N ILE A 110 -2.23 17.21 -12.04
CA ILE A 110 -1.47 16.96 -10.81
C ILE A 110 -0.95 15.53 -10.76
N MET A 111 -1.79 14.54 -11.10
CA MET A 111 -1.40 13.12 -11.06
C MET A 111 -0.34 12.79 -12.12
N LYS A 112 -0.35 13.46 -13.28
CA LYS A 112 0.70 13.31 -14.31
C LYS A 112 2.02 14.00 -13.97
N ASN A 113 2.06 14.81 -12.90
CA ASN A 113 3.29 15.42 -12.42
C ASN A 113 3.93 14.56 -11.31
N GLY A 114 5.25 14.61 -11.20
CA GLY A 114 5.95 14.03 -10.06
C GLY A 114 5.63 14.77 -8.75
N VAL A 115 5.89 14.09 -7.63
CA VAL A 115 5.73 14.67 -6.28
C VAL A 115 6.98 15.46 -5.89
N THR A 116 6.86 16.40 -4.94
CA THR A 116 7.96 17.32 -4.58
C THR A 116 9.25 16.61 -4.17
N TRP A 117 9.15 15.48 -3.47
CA TRP A 117 10.31 14.70 -3.03
C TRP A 117 10.83 13.71 -4.08
N TRP A 118 10.12 13.51 -5.20
CA TRP A 118 10.57 12.74 -6.35
C TRP A 118 10.00 13.30 -7.67
N PRO A 119 10.53 14.44 -8.15
CA PRO A 119 9.97 15.12 -9.33
C PRO A 119 10.08 14.33 -10.63
N GLU A 120 11.04 13.41 -10.71
CA GLU A 120 11.29 12.54 -11.87
C GLU A 120 10.28 11.39 -12.00
N LEU A 121 9.45 11.15 -10.98
CA LEU A 121 8.38 10.17 -11.01
C LEU A 121 7.21 10.68 -11.87
N ILE A 122 7.40 10.73 -13.18
CA ILE A 122 6.35 11.08 -14.11
C ILE A 122 5.42 9.87 -14.27
N THR A 123 4.13 10.08 -14.00
CA THR A 123 3.11 9.02 -14.13
C THR A 123 2.10 9.37 -15.22
N SER A 124 1.28 8.38 -15.59
CA SER A 124 0.10 8.61 -16.41
C SER A 124 -1.13 8.58 -15.52
N SER A 125 -2.21 9.23 -15.96
CA SER A 125 -3.51 9.21 -15.29
C SER A 125 -4.62 9.18 -16.34
N GLU A 126 -5.58 8.30 -16.08
CA GLU A 126 -6.86 8.19 -16.75
C GLU A 126 -7.96 8.62 -15.77
N GLY A 127 -9.16 8.85 -16.28
CA GLY A 127 -10.32 9.22 -15.47
C GLY A 127 -11.47 9.72 -16.34
N ASP A 128 -12.68 9.47 -15.87
CA ASP A 128 -13.93 9.78 -16.56
C ASP A 128 -14.92 10.55 -15.66
N ILE A 129 -15.94 11.14 -16.28
CA ILE A 129 -17.02 11.87 -15.61
C ILE A 129 -18.32 11.12 -15.84
N ALA A 130 -18.92 10.63 -14.77
CA ALA A 130 -20.24 9.99 -14.84
C ALA A 130 -21.09 10.33 -13.61
N GLN A 131 -22.39 10.02 -13.72
CA GLN A 131 -23.38 10.25 -12.67
C GLN A 131 -23.36 9.16 -11.58
N ASN A 132 -22.64 8.07 -11.81
CA ASN A 132 -22.43 7.01 -10.83
C ASN A 132 -20.98 6.50 -10.91
N TYR A 133 -20.53 5.89 -9.81
CA TYR A 133 -19.14 5.46 -9.67
C TYR A 133 -18.74 4.33 -10.63
N GLY A 134 -19.66 3.43 -10.98
CA GLY A 134 -19.34 2.30 -11.87
C GLY A 134 -18.94 2.74 -13.28
N ASP A 135 -19.53 3.85 -13.73
CA ASP A 135 -19.35 4.43 -15.05
C ASP A 135 -18.27 5.52 -15.10
N ALA A 136 -17.74 5.96 -13.96
CA ALA A 136 -16.65 6.93 -13.87
C ALA A 136 -15.35 6.21 -13.48
N LYS A 137 -14.51 5.85 -14.46
CA LYS A 137 -13.23 5.18 -14.23
C LYS A 137 -12.09 5.80 -15.03
#